data_AF-A0A5N5TEJ9-F1
#
_entry.id   AF-A0A5N5TEJ9-F1
#
_cell.length_a   1.000
_cell.length_b   1.000
_cell.length_c   1.000
_cell.angle_alpha   90.00
_cell.angle_beta   90.00
_cell.angle_gamma   90.00
#
_symmetry.space_group_name_H-M   'P 1'
#
loop_
_entity.id
_entity.type
_entity.pdbx_description
1 polymer ?
#
loop_
_entity_poly.entity_id
_entity_poly.type
_entity_poly.pdbx_seq_one_letter_code
_entity_poly.pdbx_strand_id
1 'polypeptide(L)'
;MLFLELHYTISETSFIALIKTTKASMLRFATVWVGSIDLVPNEEADSNITVDKDATWEGQTQSVMSDLQKILGDEKLDAIFNVAGGWAGGNAKNKDFQKNSELMWKQSVWSSAIAAQASGKYLKEGGIITLPGAQPALEGTPGMIGYGMAKAAVHQLAKSLAAEGSGLPTGATAVAILPITLDTPMNRKWMPKADHSTWTSLDFIAELFLKWTKGEDRPKSGSLVQLVTKDNKTELVID
;
A
#
# COMPACT_ATOMS: atom_id res chain seq x y z
N MET A 1 -2.69 -16.28 28.12
CA MET A 1 -1.98 -15.27 27.32
C MET A 1 -1.91 -15.82 25.90
N LEU A 2 -3.02 -15.70 25.16
CA LEU A 2 -3.13 -16.19 23.78
C LEU A 2 -2.77 -15.03 22.85
N PHE A 3 -1.69 -15.18 22.09
CA PHE A 3 -1.34 -14.30 20.98
C PHE A 3 -2.35 -14.53 19.84
N LEU A 4 -2.97 -13.46 19.35
CA LEU A 4 -3.78 -13.45 18.13
C LEU A 4 -2.79 -13.35 16.95
N GLU A 5 -2.62 -14.42 16.18
CA GLU A 5 -1.91 -14.37 14.90
C GLU A 5 -2.84 -13.81 13.82
N LEU A 6 -2.72 -12.52 13.53
CA LEU A 6 -3.26 -11.88 12.32
C LEU A 6 -2.23 -12.08 11.18
N HIS A 7 -2.02 -13.32 10.76
CA HIS A 7 -1.14 -13.66 9.63
C HIS A 7 -1.79 -13.47 8.25
N TYR A 8 -3.06 -13.07 8.21
CA TYR A 8 -3.84 -13.15 6.98
C TYR A 8 -4.08 -11.76 6.40
N THR A 9 -3.64 -11.58 5.14
CA THR A 9 -4.02 -10.57 4.12
C THR A 9 -3.04 -9.48 3.69
N ILE A 10 -1.87 -9.33 4.32
CA ILE A 10 -0.75 -8.59 3.70
C ILE A 10 0.36 -9.60 3.42
N SER A 11 0.13 -10.46 2.42
CA SER A 11 1.20 -11.33 1.93
C SER A 11 2.20 -10.50 1.10
N GLU A 12 3.43 -11.02 0.94
CA GLU A 12 4.46 -10.44 0.06
C GLU A 12 4.03 -10.30 -1.42
N THR A 13 2.86 -10.82 -1.77
CA THR A 13 2.33 -10.98 -3.13
C THR A 13 0.96 -10.33 -3.30
N SER A 14 0.68 -9.24 -2.59
CA SER A 14 -0.52 -8.44 -2.83
C SER A 14 -0.15 -7.03 -3.32
N PHE A 15 -0.72 -6.58 -4.45
CA PHE A 15 -0.54 -5.22 -4.95
C PHE A 15 -1.45 -4.27 -4.17
N ILE A 16 -2.72 -4.62 -4.00
CA ILE A 16 -3.69 -3.82 -3.25
C ILE A 16 -4.53 -4.77 -2.40
N ALA A 17 -4.52 -4.58 -1.08
CA ALA A 17 -5.44 -5.26 -0.17
C ALA A 17 -6.70 -4.39 0.03
N LEU A 18 -7.85 -4.94 -0.29
CA LEU A 18 -9.16 -4.29 -0.16
C LEU A 18 -9.86 -4.86 1.05
N ILE A 19 -10.23 -4.03 2.02
CA ILE A 19 -10.75 -4.50 3.30
C ILE A 19 -12.19 -4.06 3.51
N LYS A 20 -13.06 -5.02 3.85
CA LYS A 20 -14.46 -4.80 4.26
C LYS A 20 -14.78 -5.52 5.58
N THR A 21 -15.25 -4.76 6.55
CA THR A 21 -15.78 -5.23 7.83
C THR A 21 -17.30 -5.40 7.72
N THR A 22 -17.82 -6.58 8.04
CA THR A 22 -19.27 -6.80 8.13
C THR A 22 -19.73 -6.62 9.57
N LYS A 23 -20.70 -5.72 9.82
CA LYS A 23 -21.41 -5.68 11.11
C LYS A 23 -22.55 -6.70 11.06
N ALA A 24 -22.40 -7.81 11.78
CA ALA A 24 -23.52 -8.60 12.27
C ALA A 24 -23.20 -9.12 13.68
N SER A 25 -24.16 -8.95 14.58
CA SER A 25 -24.07 -9.12 16.03
C SER A 25 -23.58 -10.49 16.51
N MET A 26 -22.73 -10.45 17.56
CA MET A 26 -22.38 -11.52 18.51
C MET A 26 -21.47 -12.67 18.03
N LEU A 27 -20.24 -12.71 18.60
CA LEU A 27 -19.36 -13.88 18.85
C LEU A 27 -18.92 -14.65 17.58
N ARG A 28 -17.69 -14.62 17.05
CA ARG A 28 -16.33 -14.64 17.62
C ARG A 28 -15.31 -14.37 16.48
N PHE A 29 -14.37 -13.45 16.69
CA PHE A 29 -13.11 -13.24 15.94
C PHE A 29 -13.21 -12.82 14.44
N ALA A 30 -13.44 -11.52 14.21
CA ALA A 30 -13.21 -10.72 12.99
C ALA A 30 -13.34 -11.41 11.60
N THR A 31 -14.57 -11.58 11.13
CA THR A 31 -14.90 -11.90 9.72
C THR A 31 -14.77 -10.65 8.86
N VAL A 32 -13.55 -10.35 8.41
CA VAL A 32 -13.25 -9.26 7.47
C VAL A 32 -13.12 -9.88 6.08
N TRP A 33 -13.93 -9.41 5.13
CA TRP A 33 -13.77 -9.80 3.73
C TRP A 33 -12.56 -9.06 3.15
N VAL A 34 -11.71 -9.80 2.43
CA VAL A 34 -10.55 -9.25 1.76
C VAL A 34 -10.48 -9.61 0.29
N GLY A 35 -10.36 -8.58 -0.56
CA GLY A 35 -10.01 -8.71 -1.96
C GLY A 35 -8.51 -8.46 -2.18
N SER A 36 -7.86 -9.30 -2.97
CA SER A 36 -6.49 -9.10 -3.44
C SER A 36 -6.49 -8.70 -4.91
N ILE A 37 -5.78 -7.63 -5.23
CA ILE A 37 -5.40 -7.29 -6.61
C ILE A 37 -3.91 -7.55 -6.70
N ASP A 38 -3.43 -8.32 -7.67
CA ASP A 38 -1.99 -8.60 -7.91
C ASP A 38 -1.76 -9.18 -9.32
N LEU A 39 -0.50 -9.41 -9.71
CA LEU A 39 -0.10 -10.22 -10.86
C LEU A 39 -0.38 -11.73 -10.66
N VAL A 40 -0.48 -12.18 -9.41
CA VAL A 40 -0.77 -13.59 -9.06
C VAL A 40 -1.89 -13.70 -8.03
N PRO A 41 -2.76 -14.72 -8.09
CA PRO A 41 -3.79 -14.90 -7.08
C PRO A 41 -3.20 -15.15 -5.68
N ASN A 42 -3.85 -14.61 -4.65
CA ASN A 42 -3.64 -14.93 -3.26
C ASN A 42 -4.72 -15.92 -2.80
N GLU A 43 -4.32 -17.15 -2.45
CA GLU A 43 -5.23 -18.24 -2.04
C GLU A 43 -5.94 -17.95 -0.70
N GLU A 44 -5.44 -16.99 0.07
CA GLU A 44 -6.00 -16.59 1.35
C GLU A 44 -7.05 -15.47 1.24
N ALA A 45 -7.17 -14.83 0.06
CA ALA A 45 -8.13 -13.76 -0.17
C ALA A 45 -9.51 -14.32 -0.57
N ASP A 46 -10.59 -13.69 -0.09
CA ASP A 46 -11.96 -14.05 -0.46
C ASP A 46 -12.25 -13.80 -1.95
N SER A 47 -11.50 -12.90 -2.59
CA SER A 47 -11.60 -12.61 -4.02
C SER A 47 -10.27 -12.13 -4.58
N ASN A 48 -10.02 -12.45 -5.85
CA ASN A 48 -8.80 -12.11 -6.54
C ASN A 48 -9.08 -11.37 -7.85
N ILE A 49 -8.29 -10.35 -8.14
CA ILE A 49 -8.21 -9.68 -9.44
C ILE A 49 -6.76 -9.82 -9.93
N THR A 50 -6.59 -10.52 -11.04
CA THR A 50 -5.26 -10.71 -11.65
C THR A 50 -5.00 -9.62 -12.68
N VAL A 51 -3.91 -8.88 -12.51
CA VAL A 51 -3.50 -7.79 -13.40
C VAL A 51 -2.59 -8.33 -14.50
N ASP A 52 -2.89 -8.00 -15.75
CA ASP A 52 -1.99 -8.26 -16.87
C ASP A 52 -0.80 -7.30 -16.84
N LYS A 53 0.39 -7.84 -16.57
CA LYS A 53 1.65 -7.09 -16.50
C LYS A 53 2.05 -6.43 -17.82
N ASP A 54 1.56 -6.93 -18.95
CA ASP A 54 1.92 -6.48 -20.29
C ASP A 54 0.90 -5.45 -20.85
N ALA A 55 -0.23 -5.26 -20.15
CA ALA A 55 -1.22 -4.24 -20.50
C ALA A 55 -0.71 -2.81 -20.25
N THR A 56 -1.29 -1.86 -20.97
CA THR A 56 -1.04 -0.43 -20.73
C THR A 56 -1.60 -0.01 -19.37
N TRP A 57 -1.17 1.15 -18.85
CA TRP A 57 -1.71 1.69 -17.60
C TRP A 57 -3.24 1.81 -17.66
N GLU A 58 -3.76 2.37 -18.75
CA GLU A 58 -5.19 2.49 -18.97
C GLU A 58 -5.86 1.11 -19.03
N GLY A 59 -5.26 0.14 -19.72
CA GLY A 59 -5.78 -1.23 -19.81
C GLY A 59 -5.86 -1.92 -18.44
N GLN A 60 -4.79 -1.83 -17.62
CA GLN A 60 -4.81 -2.34 -16.25
C GLN A 60 -5.89 -1.65 -15.41
N THR A 61 -6.03 -0.33 -15.54
CA THR A 61 -7.03 0.45 -14.83
C THR A 61 -8.45 0.01 -15.20
N GLN A 62 -8.75 -0.11 -16.49
CA GLN A 62 -10.06 -0.53 -16.99
C GLN A 62 -10.39 -1.96 -16.52
N SER A 63 -9.45 -2.89 -16.61
CA SER A 63 -9.64 -4.27 -16.15
C SER A 63 -9.93 -4.33 -14.65
N VAL A 64 -9.09 -3.69 -13.83
CA VAL A 64 -9.25 -3.67 -12.37
C VAL A 64 -10.59 -3.05 -11.98
N MET A 65 -10.96 -1.91 -12.56
CA MET A 65 -12.23 -1.25 -12.26
C MET A 65 -13.44 -2.07 -12.73
N SER A 66 -13.32 -2.81 -13.82
CA SER A 66 -14.36 -3.74 -14.30
C SER A 66 -14.55 -4.91 -13.34
N ASP A 67 -13.46 -5.52 -12.88
CA ASP A 67 -13.55 -6.67 -11.98
C ASP A 67 -13.99 -6.27 -10.57
N LEU A 68 -13.56 -5.09 -10.09
CA LEU A 68 -14.10 -4.50 -8.87
C LEU A 68 -15.62 -4.30 -8.96
N GLN A 69 -16.14 -3.84 -10.11
CA GLN A 69 -17.58 -3.70 -10.31
C GLN A 69 -18.31 -5.05 -10.22
N LYS A 70 -17.74 -6.11 -10.77
CA LYS A 70 -18.33 -7.46 -10.73
C LYS A 70 -18.35 -8.03 -9.31
N ILE A 71 -17.29 -7.78 -8.55
CA ILE A 71 -17.12 -8.32 -7.19
C ILE A 71 -17.94 -7.53 -6.17
N LEU A 72 -17.89 -6.20 -6.24
CA LEU A 72 -18.47 -5.33 -5.21
C LEU A 72 -19.88 -4.83 -5.55
N GLY A 73 -20.23 -4.71 -6.83
CA GLY A 73 -21.44 -4.01 -7.23
C GLY A 73 -21.41 -2.55 -6.73
N ASP A 74 -22.36 -2.20 -5.87
CA ASP A 74 -22.46 -0.88 -5.22
C ASP A 74 -21.88 -0.85 -3.79
N GLU A 75 -21.41 -2.00 -3.28
CA GLU A 75 -20.86 -2.13 -1.94
C GLU A 75 -19.60 -1.26 -1.77
N LYS A 76 -19.41 -0.77 -0.54
CA LYS A 76 -18.26 0.06 -0.16
C LYS A 76 -17.27 -0.70 0.72
N LEU A 77 -16.01 -0.28 0.63
CA LEU A 77 -14.86 -0.79 1.38
C LEU A 77 -14.54 0.14 2.55
N ASP A 78 -14.14 -0.45 3.68
CA ASP A 78 -13.65 0.31 4.83
C ASP A 78 -12.25 0.88 4.58
N ALA A 79 -11.43 0.12 3.86
CA ALA A 79 -10.09 0.52 3.52
C ALA A 79 -9.59 -0.05 2.19
N ILE A 80 -8.67 0.68 1.57
CA ILE A 80 -7.89 0.27 0.41
C ILE A 80 -6.42 0.46 0.75
N PHE A 81 -5.69 -0.64 0.92
CA PHE A 81 -4.27 -0.62 1.25
C PHE A 81 -3.45 -0.95 0.02
N ASN A 82 -2.94 0.07 -0.65
CA ASN A 82 -1.95 -0.15 -1.70
C ASN A 82 -0.59 -0.43 -1.05
N VAL A 83 -0.14 -1.67 -1.17
CA VAL A 83 1.17 -2.14 -0.71
C VAL A 83 2.06 -2.58 -1.87
N ALA A 84 1.58 -2.41 -3.11
CA ALA A 84 2.33 -2.66 -4.33
C ALA A 84 3.60 -1.82 -4.38
N GLY A 85 4.66 -2.45 -4.84
CA GLY A 85 5.89 -1.76 -5.10
C GLY A 85 7.01 -2.72 -5.43
N GLY A 86 8.18 -2.14 -5.56
CA GLY A 86 9.41 -2.86 -5.70
C GLY A 86 10.55 -1.90 -5.57
N TRP A 87 11.76 -2.40 -5.82
CA TRP A 87 12.96 -1.61 -5.74
C TRP A 87 13.88 -1.95 -6.90
N ALA A 88 14.38 -0.90 -7.56
CA ALA A 88 15.47 -0.99 -8.52
C ALA A 88 16.33 0.27 -8.42
N GLY A 89 17.62 0.06 -8.13
CA GLY A 89 18.61 1.13 -8.06
C GLY A 89 19.07 1.63 -9.43
N GLY A 90 19.90 2.67 -9.44
CA GLY A 90 20.48 3.25 -10.64
C GLY A 90 20.65 4.76 -10.53
N ASN A 91 21.89 5.23 -10.67
CA ASN A 91 22.20 6.63 -10.90
C ASN A 91 22.06 6.97 -12.40
N ALA A 92 22.20 8.25 -12.76
CA ALA A 92 22.02 8.71 -14.14
C ALA A 92 23.03 8.13 -15.16
N LYS A 93 24.14 7.52 -14.71
CA LYS A 93 25.11 6.85 -15.57
C LYS A 93 24.83 5.35 -15.73
N ASN A 94 23.89 4.79 -14.98
CA ASN A 94 23.57 3.37 -15.04
C ASN A 94 22.93 3.04 -16.40
N LYS A 95 23.43 2.02 -17.09
CA LYS A 95 22.92 1.56 -18.40
C LYS A 95 21.44 1.14 -18.37
N ASP A 96 20.95 0.70 -17.21
CA ASP A 96 19.58 0.26 -16.98
C ASP A 96 18.72 1.38 -16.38
N PHE A 97 19.21 2.64 -16.33
CA PHE A 97 18.51 3.75 -15.66
C PHE A 97 17.08 3.94 -16.18
N GLN A 98 16.86 3.96 -17.49
CA GLN A 98 15.52 4.11 -18.10
C GLN A 98 14.64 2.91 -17.78
N LYS A 99 15.15 1.70 -17.95
CA LYS A 99 14.44 0.44 -17.66
C LYS A 99 14.00 0.36 -16.19
N ASN A 100 14.91 0.67 -15.27
CA ASN A 100 14.63 0.64 -13.84
C ASN A 100 13.65 1.75 -13.45
N SER A 101 13.76 2.94 -14.05
CA SER A 101 12.81 4.03 -13.81
C SER A 101 11.39 3.68 -14.28
N GLU A 102 11.25 3.08 -15.47
CA GLU A 102 9.96 2.61 -15.98
C GLU A 102 9.36 1.53 -15.06
N LEU A 103 10.17 0.55 -14.62
CA LEU A 103 9.73 -0.48 -13.69
C LEU A 103 9.21 0.11 -12.39
N MET A 104 9.93 1.07 -11.80
CA MET A 104 9.51 1.75 -10.55
C MET A 104 8.22 2.54 -10.75
N TRP A 105 8.04 3.17 -11.91
CA TRP A 105 6.82 3.88 -12.25
C TRP A 105 5.62 2.94 -12.34
N LYS A 106 5.78 1.81 -13.04
CA LYS A 106 4.74 0.76 -13.15
C LYS A 106 4.36 0.19 -11.80
N GLN A 107 5.35 -0.16 -10.95
CA GLN A 107 5.08 -0.81 -9.67
C GLN A 107 4.54 0.13 -8.59
N SER A 108 4.94 1.41 -8.57
CA SER A 108 4.55 2.35 -7.51
C SER A 108 3.51 3.38 -7.95
N VAL A 109 3.67 3.98 -9.13
CA VAL A 109 2.79 5.09 -9.56
C VAL A 109 1.50 4.54 -10.17
N TRP A 110 1.57 3.53 -11.03
CA TRP A 110 0.37 2.98 -11.68
C TRP A 110 -0.57 2.35 -10.65
N SER A 111 -0.03 1.49 -9.78
CA SER A 111 -0.77 0.87 -8.68
C SER A 111 -1.43 1.91 -7.76
N SER A 112 -0.70 2.98 -7.39
CA SER A 112 -1.22 4.03 -6.51
C SER A 112 -2.33 4.84 -7.17
N ALA A 113 -2.23 5.13 -8.47
CA ALA A 113 -3.30 5.84 -9.17
C ALA A 113 -4.54 4.97 -9.36
N ILE A 114 -4.36 3.67 -9.64
CA ILE A 114 -5.48 2.71 -9.72
C ILE A 114 -6.17 2.61 -8.35
N ALA A 115 -5.41 2.49 -7.26
CA ALA A 115 -5.95 2.49 -5.90
C ALA A 115 -6.69 3.79 -5.56
N ALA A 116 -6.18 4.94 -6.00
CA ALA A 116 -6.82 6.23 -5.84
C ALA A 116 -8.17 6.31 -6.59
N GLN A 117 -8.21 5.87 -7.85
CA GLN A 117 -9.43 5.83 -8.64
C GLN A 117 -10.45 4.83 -8.06
N ALA A 118 -9.99 3.65 -7.63
CA ALA A 118 -10.81 2.69 -6.91
C ALA A 118 -11.37 3.30 -5.62
N SER A 119 -10.59 4.10 -4.91
CA SER A 119 -11.02 4.77 -3.67
C SER A 119 -12.11 5.81 -3.92
N GLY A 120 -12.01 6.60 -4.98
CA GLY A 120 -13.06 7.55 -5.35
C GLY A 120 -14.41 6.87 -5.64
N LYS A 121 -14.40 5.60 -6.08
CA LYS A 121 -15.63 4.86 -6.41
C LYS A 121 -16.12 3.94 -5.29
N TYR A 122 -15.23 3.21 -4.63
CA TYR A 122 -15.56 2.08 -3.75
C TYR A 122 -15.20 2.30 -2.29
N LEU A 123 -14.47 3.35 -1.92
CA LEU A 123 -14.23 3.64 -0.50
C LEU A 123 -15.53 4.17 0.14
N LYS A 124 -15.80 3.79 1.38
CA LYS A 124 -16.91 4.37 2.14
C LYS A 124 -16.56 5.78 2.67
N GLU A 125 -17.57 6.54 3.07
CA GLU A 125 -17.37 7.73 3.89
C GLU A 125 -16.63 7.37 5.19
N GLY A 126 -15.63 8.17 5.55
CA GLY A 126 -14.76 7.86 6.71
C GLY A 126 -13.76 6.72 6.48
N GLY A 127 -13.72 6.12 5.29
CA GLY A 127 -12.76 5.07 4.95
C GLY A 127 -11.31 5.56 4.86
N ILE A 128 -10.37 4.64 4.64
CA ILE A 128 -8.94 4.98 4.52
C ILE A 128 -8.29 4.38 3.27
N ILE A 129 -7.49 5.17 2.57
CA ILE A 129 -6.51 4.69 1.59
C ILE A 129 -5.10 4.87 2.14
N THR A 130 -4.29 3.82 2.06
CA THR A 130 -2.83 3.91 2.30
C THR A 130 -2.06 3.74 1.01
N LEU A 131 -1.03 4.54 0.83
CA LEU A 131 -0.15 4.50 -0.33
C LEU A 131 1.29 4.11 0.07
N PRO A 132 2.01 3.35 -0.78
CA PRO A 132 3.34 2.86 -0.47
C PRO A 132 4.37 3.92 -0.85
N GLY A 133 4.65 4.83 0.07
CA GLY A 133 5.75 5.79 -0.02
C GLY A 133 7.12 5.14 0.23
N ALA A 134 8.08 5.97 0.62
CA ALA A 134 9.44 5.58 1.00
C ALA A 134 10.10 6.75 1.72
N GLN A 135 10.71 6.50 2.88
CA GLN A 135 11.41 7.55 3.63
C GLN A 135 12.54 8.19 2.82
N PRO A 136 13.39 7.43 2.09
CA PRO A 136 14.50 8.02 1.34
C PRO A 136 14.09 9.01 0.25
N ALA A 137 12.84 8.95 -0.23
CA ALA A 137 12.32 9.84 -1.27
C ALA A 137 11.85 11.21 -0.75
N LEU A 138 11.98 11.47 0.56
CA LEU A 138 11.88 12.82 1.12
C LEU A 138 13.08 13.69 0.75
N GLU A 139 14.19 13.06 0.37
CA GLU A 139 15.46 13.70 0.04
C GLU A 139 15.92 13.30 -1.37
N GLY A 140 17.07 13.83 -1.80
CA GLY A 140 17.71 13.41 -3.05
C GLY A 140 18.20 11.96 -3.00
N THR A 141 17.86 11.15 -4.02
CA THR A 141 18.20 9.72 -4.10
C THR A 141 19.19 9.37 -5.23
N PRO A 142 20.44 9.89 -5.22
CA PRO A 142 21.35 9.82 -6.37
C PRO A 142 21.69 8.39 -6.83
N GLY A 143 21.64 7.40 -5.93
CA GLY A 143 21.90 5.99 -6.24
C GLY A 143 20.68 5.20 -6.75
N MET A 144 19.48 5.78 -6.70
CA MET A 144 18.21 5.12 -7.01
C MET A 144 17.20 6.14 -7.54
N ILE A 145 17.58 6.85 -8.60
CA ILE A 145 16.85 8.04 -9.08
C ILE A 145 15.43 7.66 -9.53
N GLY A 146 15.28 6.58 -10.31
CA GLY A 146 13.98 6.08 -10.76
C GLY A 146 13.03 5.74 -9.61
N TYR A 147 13.56 5.09 -8.56
CA TYR A 147 12.80 4.77 -7.35
C TYR A 147 12.37 6.03 -6.60
N GLY A 148 13.29 6.98 -6.38
CA GLY A 148 12.99 8.24 -5.70
C GLY A 148 11.93 9.05 -6.44
N MET A 149 12.03 9.19 -7.77
CA MET A 149 11.01 9.86 -8.59
C MET A 149 9.63 9.22 -8.42
N ALA A 150 9.54 7.89 -8.53
CA ALA A 150 8.28 7.17 -8.41
C ALA A 150 7.65 7.35 -7.02
N LYS A 151 8.45 7.25 -5.94
CA LYS A 151 7.95 7.39 -4.56
C LYS A 151 7.59 8.84 -4.22
N ALA A 152 8.33 9.83 -4.70
CA ALA A 152 7.97 11.25 -4.55
C ALA A 152 6.64 11.57 -5.26
N ALA A 153 6.36 10.97 -6.43
CA ALA A 153 5.07 11.09 -7.09
C ALA A 153 3.93 10.51 -6.22
N VAL A 154 4.17 9.39 -5.53
CA VAL A 154 3.21 8.81 -4.57
C VAL A 154 2.98 9.72 -3.36
N HIS A 155 4.02 10.37 -2.84
CA HIS A 155 3.87 11.34 -1.74
C HIS A 155 3.02 12.53 -2.16
N GLN A 156 3.24 13.05 -3.37
CA GLN A 156 2.43 14.11 -3.94
C GLN A 156 0.97 13.66 -4.10
N LEU A 157 0.73 12.45 -4.62
CA LEU A 157 -0.61 11.88 -4.74
C LEU A 157 -1.35 11.83 -3.39
N ALA A 158 -0.68 11.42 -2.30
CA ALA A 158 -1.29 11.42 -0.96
C ALA A 158 -1.79 12.81 -0.54
N LYS A 159 -0.98 13.85 -0.79
CA LYS A 159 -1.36 15.25 -0.51
C LYS A 159 -2.53 15.71 -1.39
N SER A 160 -2.50 15.39 -2.68
CA SER A 160 -3.58 15.71 -3.62
C SER A 160 -4.90 15.04 -3.24
N LEU A 161 -4.88 13.77 -2.82
CA LEU A 161 -6.07 13.05 -2.40
C LEU A 161 -6.71 13.63 -1.13
N ALA A 162 -5.91 14.26 -0.27
CA ALA A 162 -6.38 14.91 0.94
C ALA A 162 -7.01 16.30 0.70
N ALA A 163 -6.79 16.90 -0.47
CA ALA A 163 -7.31 18.21 -0.79
C ALA A 163 -8.81 18.16 -1.17
N GLU A 164 -9.48 19.30 -0.98
CA GLU A 164 -10.87 19.46 -1.41
C GLU A 164 -11.00 19.28 -2.93
N GLY A 165 -12.06 18.60 -3.38
CA GLY A 165 -12.29 18.32 -4.79
C GLY A 165 -11.47 17.16 -5.36
N SER A 166 -10.75 16.40 -4.53
CA SER A 166 -9.97 15.23 -4.97
C SER A 166 -10.81 14.06 -5.52
N GLY A 167 -12.11 14.03 -5.18
CA GLY A 167 -13.02 12.95 -5.53
C GLY A 167 -13.05 11.80 -4.50
N LEU A 168 -12.31 11.89 -3.40
CA LEU A 168 -12.51 10.97 -2.27
C LEU A 168 -13.83 11.24 -1.53
N PRO A 169 -14.47 10.20 -0.95
CA PRO A 169 -15.71 10.37 -0.22
C PRO A 169 -15.49 11.17 1.07
N THR A 170 -16.58 11.77 1.57
CA THR A 170 -16.56 12.62 2.76
C THR A 170 -15.92 11.91 3.96
N GLY A 171 -15.03 12.63 4.65
CA GLY A 171 -14.33 12.11 5.84
C GLY A 171 -13.30 11.02 5.56
N ALA A 172 -13.08 10.63 4.30
CA ALA A 172 -12.03 9.68 3.96
C ALA A 172 -10.64 10.23 4.30
N THR A 173 -9.72 9.31 4.58
CA THR A 173 -8.34 9.62 4.92
C THR A 173 -7.40 9.01 3.88
N ALA A 174 -6.52 9.81 3.30
CA ALA A 174 -5.43 9.35 2.46
C ALA A 174 -4.11 9.56 3.16
N VAL A 175 -3.28 8.52 3.30
CA VAL A 175 -1.94 8.63 3.90
C VAL A 175 -0.93 7.84 3.09
N ALA A 176 0.33 8.28 3.09
CA ALA A 176 1.42 7.45 2.59
C ALA A 176 2.24 6.92 3.77
N ILE A 177 2.53 5.61 3.79
CA ILE A 177 3.52 5.06 4.72
C ILE A 177 4.90 5.08 4.07
N LEU A 178 5.90 5.51 4.81
CA LEU A 178 7.26 5.75 4.34
C LEU A 178 8.21 4.86 5.15
N PRO A 179 8.27 3.55 4.87
CA PRO A 179 9.27 2.69 5.49
C PRO A 179 10.67 3.04 5.01
N ILE A 180 11.67 2.73 5.85
CA ILE A 180 13.08 2.69 5.45
C ILE A 180 13.39 1.32 4.83
N THR A 181 13.16 0.24 5.58
CA THR A 181 13.32 -1.13 5.09
C THR A 181 12.31 -2.03 5.79
N LEU A 182 11.58 -2.81 5.00
CA LEU A 182 10.65 -3.82 5.50
C LEU A 182 11.36 -5.15 5.71
N ASP A 183 10.97 -5.85 6.77
CA ASP A 183 11.47 -7.18 7.05
C ASP A 183 10.76 -8.23 6.19
N THR A 184 11.30 -8.47 4.99
CA THR A 184 10.78 -9.48 4.06
C THR A 184 11.81 -10.57 3.79
N PRO A 185 11.40 -11.83 3.55
CA PRO A 185 12.23 -12.91 3.02
C PRO A 185 13.11 -12.50 1.84
N MET A 186 12.55 -11.73 0.90
CA MET A 186 13.32 -11.21 -0.24
C MET A 186 14.44 -10.27 0.23
N ASN A 187 14.16 -9.32 1.12
CA ASN A 187 15.18 -8.42 1.67
C ASN A 187 16.23 -9.19 2.47
N ARG A 188 15.83 -10.14 3.32
CA ARG A 188 16.76 -11.00 4.07
C ARG A 188 17.66 -11.81 3.15
N LYS A 189 17.13 -12.31 2.03
CA LYS A 189 17.90 -13.06 1.03
C LYS A 189 18.97 -12.19 0.36
N TRP A 190 18.65 -10.95 0.02
CA TRP A 190 19.57 -10.04 -0.69
C TRP A 190 20.52 -9.29 0.26
N MET A 191 20.13 -9.09 1.52
CA MET A 191 20.91 -8.39 2.53
C MET A 191 21.10 -9.24 3.80
N PRO A 192 21.67 -10.47 3.71
CA PRO A 192 21.69 -11.44 4.81
C PRO A 192 22.56 -11.02 6.01
N LYS A 193 23.40 -9.99 5.84
CA LYS A 193 24.29 -9.45 6.88
C LYS A 193 23.82 -8.10 7.42
N ALA A 194 22.66 -7.61 6.99
CA ALA A 194 22.12 -6.36 7.51
C ALA A 194 21.69 -6.52 8.97
N ASP A 195 21.67 -5.41 9.69
CA ASP A 195 21.09 -5.37 11.03
C ASP A 195 19.56 -5.35 10.93
N HIS A 196 18.94 -6.54 11.01
CA HIS A 196 17.50 -6.69 10.91
C HIS A 196 16.75 -6.03 12.09
N SER A 197 17.43 -5.64 13.19
CA SER A 197 16.77 -4.91 14.28
C SER A 197 16.32 -3.49 13.88
N THR A 198 16.74 -3.04 12.70
CA THR A 198 16.35 -1.76 12.10
C THR A 198 15.26 -1.90 11.03
N TRP A 199 14.75 -3.12 10.81
CA TRP A 199 13.76 -3.39 9.75
C TRP A 199 12.36 -3.45 10.33
N THR A 200 11.41 -2.76 9.70
CA THR A 200 10.02 -2.74 10.14
C THR A 200 9.36 -4.08 9.84
N SER A 201 8.80 -4.74 10.86
CA SER A 201 8.06 -6.00 10.69
C SER A 201 6.75 -5.79 9.93
N LEU A 202 6.34 -6.82 9.19
CA LEU A 202 5.05 -6.82 8.49
C LEU A 202 3.87 -6.86 9.47
N ASP A 203 4.02 -7.56 10.60
CA ASP A 203 3.01 -7.61 11.68
C ASP A 203 2.68 -6.21 12.21
N PHE A 204 3.70 -5.36 12.41
CA PHE A 204 3.48 -3.98 12.86
C PHE A 204 2.63 -3.19 11.86
N ILE A 205 2.86 -3.38 10.56
CA ILE A 205 2.09 -2.71 9.51
C ILE A 205 0.65 -3.22 9.47
N ALA A 206 0.45 -4.54 9.56
CA ALA A 206 -0.87 -5.14 9.61
C ALA A 206 -1.69 -4.64 10.82
N GLU A 207 -1.08 -4.60 12.00
CA GLU A 207 -1.71 -4.06 13.21
C GLU A 207 -2.04 -2.57 13.07
N LEU A 208 -1.12 -1.79 12.51
CA LEU A 208 -1.32 -0.35 12.27
C LEU A 208 -2.49 -0.10 11.32
N PHE A 209 -2.54 -0.84 10.22
CA PHE A 209 -3.62 -0.77 9.24
C PHE A 209 -4.97 -1.15 9.85
N LEU A 210 -5.01 -2.20 10.66
CA LEU A 210 -6.23 -2.60 11.37
C LEU A 210 -6.71 -1.54 12.37
N LYS A 211 -5.80 -0.88 13.10
CA LYS A 211 -6.17 0.27 13.96
C LYS A 211 -6.77 1.39 13.14
N TRP A 212 -6.13 1.73 12.01
CA TRP A 212 -6.60 2.80 11.15
C TRP A 212 -7.95 2.51 10.50
N THR A 213 -8.30 1.26 10.17
CA THR A 213 -9.66 0.95 9.67
C THR A 213 -10.76 1.27 10.69
N LYS A 214 -10.44 1.18 11.98
CA LYS A 214 -11.34 1.53 13.10
C LYS A 214 -11.35 3.01 13.44
N GLY A 215 -10.48 3.80 12.81
CA GLY A 215 -10.30 5.23 13.10
C GLY A 215 -9.45 5.51 14.35
N GLU A 216 -8.79 4.49 14.89
CA GLU A 216 -7.91 4.62 16.07
C GLU A 216 -6.56 5.20 15.64
N ASP A 217 -6.09 6.26 16.33
CA ASP A 217 -4.79 6.91 16.10
C ASP A 217 -4.48 7.23 14.63
N ARG A 218 -5.53 7.56 13.85
CA ARG A 218 -5.40 7.81 12.43
C ARG A 218 -4.71 9.17 12.20
N PRO A 219 -3.63 9.24 11.39
CA PRO A 219 -3.02 10.50 11.00
C PRO A 219 -3.99 11.39 10.23
N LYS A 220 -3.65 12.67 10.10
CA LYS A 220 -4.40 13.58 9.23
C LYS A 220 -4.31 13.11 7.79
N SER A 221 -5.38 13.32 7.02
CA SER A 221 -5.35 13.08 5.58
C SER A 221 -4.24 13.94 4.95
N GLY A 222 -3.46 13.34 4.06
CA GLY A 222 -2.31 13.95 3.38
C GLY A 222 -0.97 13.71 4.08
N SER A 223 -0.98 13.11 5.29
CA SER A 223 0.23 12.84 6.05
C SER A 223 1.18 11.87 5.34
N LEU A 224 2.48 12.16 5.46
CA LEU A 224 3.56 11.26 5.10
C LEU A 224 4.08 10.63 6.40
N VAL A 225 3.74 9.36 6.62
CA VAL A 225 3.97 8.65 7.89
C VAL A 225 5.24 7.82 7.77
N GLN A 226 6.35 8.34 8.26
CA GLN A 226 7.61 7.60 8.30
C GLN A 226 7.54 6.46 9.32
N LEU A 227 8.00 5.28 8.93
CA LEU A 227 8.13 4.11 9.82
C LEU A 227 9.62 3.94 10.15
N VAL A 228 10.01 4.33 11.36
CA VAL A 228 11.40 4.29 11.82
C VAL A 228 11.55 3.15 12.81
N THR A 229 12.32 2.14 12.45
CA THR A 229 12.58 0.98 13.34
C THR A 229 14.00 1.04 13.88
N LYS A 230 14.12 0.93 15.21
CA LYS A 230 15.39 0.83 15.92
C LYS A 230 15.23 -0.14 17.08
N ASP A 231 16.21 -1.04 17.28
CA ASP A 231 16.19 -2.03 18.36
C ASP A 231 14.88 -2.85 18.38
N ASN A 232 14.37 -3.23 17.19
CA ASN A 232 13.09 -3.92 16.95
C ASN A 232 11.83 -3.15 17.39
N LYS A 233 11.92 -1.85 17.64
CA LYS A 233 10.79 -0.98 17.96
C LYS A 233 10.55 -0.02 16.83
N THR A 234 9.32 0.00 16.32
CA THR A 234 8.92 0.92 15.24
C THR A 234 8.15 2.09 15.82
N GLU A 235 8.56 3.29 15.46
CA GLU A 235 7.90 4.55 15.79
C GLU A 235 7.38 5.23 14.52
N LEU A 236 6.27 5.96 14.65
CA LEU A 236 5.70 6.77 13.58
C LEU A 236 6.20 8.20 13.71
N VAL A 237 6.80 8.73 12.66
CA VAL A 237 7.13 10.16 12.53
C VAL A 237 6.27 10.74 11.42
N ILE A 238 5.49 11.77 11.73
CA ILE A 238 4.49 12.33 10.81
C ILE A 238 4.95 13.72 10.39
N ASP A 239 5.10 13.90 9.08
CA ASP A 239 5.26 15.21 8.43
C ASP A 239 3.92 15.72 7.85
#